data_AF-A0A5C6Z1T4-F1
#
_entry.id   AF-A0A5C6Z1T4-F1
#
_cell.length_a   1.000
_cell.length_b   1.000
_cell.length_c   1.000
_cell.angle_alpha   90.00
_cell.angle_beta   90.00
_cell.angle_gamma   90.00
#
_symmetry.space_group_name_H-M   'P 1'
#
loop_
_entity.id
_entity.type
_entity.pdbx_description
1 polymer ?
#
loop_
_entity_poly.entity_id
_entity_poly.type
_entity_poly.pdbx_seq_one_letter_code
_entity_poly.pdbx_strand_id
1 'polypeptide(L)'
;MENTTIIIQLILSFVLVVSTVIYVRYTIKLVKETQISREINLKPYMILYFESSETDPKSQYLQIKNIGKGPALNVKFEILEDFKIYSKYDRTLESEKYLTRTYSYFPSDYNFSMWAFSFDENYLEKMNSQIGIKCNYEDIFKEKYSETFFLKLGEGFDYTVTTPPNNYVGLISYEIKNLRNDIQQLNSTIKKTQIK
;
A
#
# COMPACT_ATOMS: atom_id res chain seq x y z
N MET A 1 29.13 49.57 -49.77
CA MET A 1 28.11 48.57 -49.34
C MET A 1 28.74 47.41 -48.58
N GLU A 2 29.90 46.88 -48.99
CA GLU A 2 30.61 45.76 -48.31
C GLU A 2 30.86 45.96 -46.80
N ASN A 3 31.41 47.11 -46.38
CA ASN A 3 31.70 47.35 -44.95
C ASN A 3 30.44 47.30 -44.07
N THR A 4 29.30 47.72 -44.60
CA THR A 4 28.02 47.71 -43.88
C THR A 4 27.54 46.27 -43.66
N THR A 5 27.73 45.40 -44.65
CA THR A 5 27.38 43.97 -44.59
C THR A 5 28.24 43.23 -43.57
N ILE A 6 29.54 43.54 -43.53
CA ILE A 6 30.50 42.96 -42.58
C ILE A 6 30.13 43.32 -41.13
N ILE A 7 29.78 44.58 -40.88
CA ILE A 7 29.37 45.03 -39.54
C ILE A 7 28.09 44.31 -39.08
N ILE A 8 27.10 44.16 -39.97
CA ILE A 8 25.85 43.44 -39.65
C ILE A 8 26.12 41.96 -39.33
N GLN A 9 26.99 41.29 -40.10
CA GLN A 9 27.37 39.90 -39.85
C GLN A 9 28.09 39.71 -38.50
N LEU A 10 28.95 40.65 -38.12
CA LEU A 10 29.62 40.65 -36.81
C LEU A 10 28.62 40.76 -35.65
N ILE A 11 27.65 41.69 -35.75
CA ILE A 11 26.61 41.86 -34.74
C ILE A 11 25.77 40.58 -34.62
N LEU A 12 25.32 40.02 -35.74
CA LEU A 12 24.51 38.79 -35.75
C LEU A 12 25.27 37.60 -35.15
N SER A 13 26.55 37.44 -35.50
CA SER A 13 27.41 36.39 -34.95
C SER A 13 27.60 36.55 -33.44
N PHE A 14 27.81 37.79 -32.97
CA PHE A 14 27.92 38.07 -31.54
C PHE A 14 26.63 37.74 -30.78
N VAL A 15 25.47 38.18 -31.30
CA VAL A 15 24.16 37.86 -30.73
C VAL A 15 23.92 36.35 -30.69
N LEU A 16 24.32 35.62 -31.74
CA LEU A 16 24.21 34.17 -31.81
C LEU A 16 25.05 33.49 -30.72
N VAL A 17 26.31 33.91 -30.54
CA VAL A 17 27.20 33.37 -29.51
C VAL A 17 26.63 33.61 -28.11
N VAL A 18 26.19 34.85 -27.80
CA VAL A 18 25.59 35.18 -26.50
C VAL A 18 24.32 34.35 -26.25
N SER A 19 23.45 34.23 -27.25
CA SER A 19 22.24 33.41 -27.16
C SER A 19 22.56 31.94 -26.90
N THR A 20 23.61 31.43 -27.53
CA THR A 20 24.08 30.05 -27.35
C THR A 20 24.61 29.82 -25.93
N VAL A 21 25.38 30.75 -25.37
CA VAL A 21 25.88 30.66 -23.98
C VAL A 21 24.71 30.62 -22.98
N ILE A 22 23.70 31.46 -23.17
CA ILE A 22 22.50 31.48 -22.34
C ILE A 22 21.73 30.16 -22.47
N TYR A 23 21.54 29.67 -23.70
CA TYR A 23 20.88 28.41 -23.98
C TYR A 23 21.58 27.22 -23.30
N VAL A 24 22.91 27.14 -23.40
CA VAL A 24 23.70 26.08 -22.74
C VAL A 24 23.50 26.12 -21.22
N ARG A 25 23.51 27.31 -20.62
CA ARG A 25 23.28 27.48 -19.17
C ARG A 25 21.90 26.98 -18.75
N TYR A 26 20.84 27.32 -19.49
CA TYR A 26 19.50 26.82 -19.22
C TYR A 26 19.39 25.31 -19.38
N THR A 27 20.03 24.76 -20.42
CA THR A 27 20.04 23.31 -20.68
C THR A 27 20.66 22.54 -19.53
N ILE A 28 21.79 23.01 -18.98
CA ILE A 28 22.45 22.38 -17.83
C ILE A 28 21.51 22.39 -16.60
N LYS A 29 20.81 23.50 -16.34
CA LYS A 29 19.85 23.57 -15.23
C LYS A 29 18.69 22.58 -15.44
N LEU A 30 18.14 22.52 -16.65
CA LEU A 30 17.04 21.63 -16.99
C LEU A 30 17.40 20.16 -16.81
N VAL A 31 18.61 19.76 -17.23
CA VAL A 31 19.10 18.37 -17.05
C VAL A 31 19.14 18.00 -15.56
N LYS A 32 19.64 18.90 -14.70
CA LYS A 32 19.67 18.68 -13.24
C LYS A 32 18.28 18.52 -12.64
N GLU A 33 17.36 19.44 -12.97
CA GLU A 33 15.96 19.35 -12.51
C GLU A 33 15.28 18.06 -12.99
N THR A 34 15.58 17.63 -14.22
CA THR A 34 15.04 16.40 -14.78
C THR A 34 15.56 15.16 -14.05
N GLN A 35 16.83 15.15 -13.64
CA GLN A 35 17.41 14.05 -12.86
C GLN A 35 16.73 13.94 -11.49
N ILE A 36 16.66 15.04 -10.75
CA ILE A 36 15.99 15.10 -9.44
C ILE A 36 14.52 14.68 -9.57
N SER A 37 13.82 15.17 -10.59
CA SER A 37 12.43 14.80 -10.83
C SER A 37 12.25 13.31 -11.12
N ARG A 38 13.18 12.68 -11.86
CA ARG A 38 13.15 11.23 -12.12
C ARG A 38 13.40 10.44 -10.86
N GLU A 39 14.36 10.84 -10.02
CA GLU A 39 14.64 10.18 -8.74
C GLU A 39 13.39 10.20 -7.84
N ILE A 40 12.77 11.37 -7.66
CA ILE A 40 11.55 11.49 -6.84
C ILE A 40 10.38 10.69 -7.46
N ASN A 41 10.20 10.73 -8.77
CA ASN A 41 9.10 10.01 -9.43
C ASN A 41 9.32 8.50 -9.52
N LEU A 42 10.55 8.01 -9.38
CA LEU A 42 10.85 6.57 -9.43
C LEU A 42 11.12 6.00 -8.04
N LYS A 43 10.95 6.82 -7.00
CA LYS A 43 11.11 6.38 -5.62
C LYS A 43 9.94 5.45 -5.23
N PRO A 44 10.22 4.23 -4.76
CA PRO A 44 9.22 3.40 -4.10
C PRO A 44 8.85 3.99 -2.74
N TYR A 45 7.65 3.69 -2.26
CA TYR A 45 7.20 4.10 -0.93
C TYR A 45 6.28 3.04 -0.35
N MET A 46 6.81 2.29 0.61
CA MET A 46 6.10 1.19 1.26
C MET A 46 5.22 1.73 2.38
N ILE A 47 4.02 1.20 2.51
CA ILE A 47 3.12 1.46 3.65
C ILE A 47 2.55 0.15 4.16
N LEU A 48 2.38 0.09 5.48
CA LEU A 48 1.71 -1.00 6.16
C LEU A 48 0.58 -0.43 7.01
N TYR A 49 -0.58 -1.08 6.99
CA TYR A 49 -1.73 -0.67 7.81
C TYR A 49 -2.69 -1.85 8.01
N PHE A 50 -3.54 -1.77 9.03
CA PHE A 50 -4.63 -2.71 9.23
C PHE A 50 -5.90 -2.21 8.55
N GLU A 51 -6.64 -3.14 7.94
CA GLU A 51 -7.92 -2.86 7.31
C GLU A 51 -8.94 -3.93 7.72
N SER A 52 -10.13 -3.48 8.12
CA SER A 52 -11.26 -4.36 8.42
C SER A 52 -11.81 -5.01 7.15
N SER A 53 -12.20 -6.29 7.22
CA SER A 53 -12.94 -6.92 6.13
C SER A 53 -14.33 -6.31 5.97
N GLU A 54 -14.73 -6.07 4.72
CA GLU A 54 -16.09 -5.59 4.41
C GLU A 54 -17.18 -6.59 4.81
N THR A 55 -16.86 -7.89 4.82
CA THR A 55 -17.82 -8.96 5.15
C THR A 55 -17.88 -9.29 6.64
N ASP A 56 -16.78 -9.05 7.36
CA ASP A 56 -16.68 -9.25 8.79
C ASP A 56 -15.80 -8.15 9.39
N PRO A 57 -16.38 -7.05 9.89
CA PRO A 57 -15.61 -5.91 10.39
C PRO A 57 -14.75 -6.25 11.61
N LYS A 58 -14.98 -7.40 12.26
CA LYS A 58 -14.12 -7.86 13.36
C LYS A 58 -12.81 -8.44 12.85
N SER A 59 -12.79 -8.97 11.63
CA SER A 59 -11.61 -9.53 11.00
C SER A 59 -10.74 -8.43 10.40
N GLN A 60 -9.51 -8.32 10.88
CA GLN A 60 -8.49 -7.37 10.43
C GLN A 60 -7.50 -8.05 9.49
N TYR A 61 -7.12 -7.34 8.44
CA TYR A 61 -6.13 -7.76 7.46
C TYR A 61 -4.95 -6.80 7.50
N LEU A 62 -3.73 -7.33 7.49
CA LEU A 62 -2.53 -6.54 7.29
C LEU A 62 -2.37 -6.27 5.80
N GLN A 63 -2.41 -5.00 5.43
CA GLN A 63 -2.14 -4.52 4.09
C GLN A 63 -0.68 -4.07 4.00
N ILE A 64 0.00 -4.53 2.97
CA ILE A 64 1.35 -4.10 2.60
C ILE A 64 1.27 -3.55 1.19
N LYS A 65 1.53 -2.27 1.01
CA LYS A 65 1.36 -1.59 -0.28
C LYS A 65 2.58 -0.78 -0.65
N ASN A 66 2.88 -0.72 -1.94
CA ASN A 66 3.80 0.26 -2.49
C ASN A 66 2.98 1.36 -3.18
N ILE A 67 2.89 2.53 -2.54
CA ILE A 67 2.23 3.71 -3.11
C ILE A 67 3.20 4.62 -3.87
N GLY A 68 4.48 4.26 -3.90
CA GLY A 68 5.46 4.88 -4.77
C GLY A 68 5.23 4.48 -6.22
N LYS A 69 5.63 5.37 -7.13
CA LYS A 69 5.55 5.14 -8.58
C LYS A 69 6.61 4.17 -9.11
N GLY A 70 7.71 4.01 -8.38
CA GLY A 70 8.73 3.01 -8.68
C GLY A 70 8.51 1.69 -7.95
N PRO A 71 9.09 0.58 -8.43
CA PRO A 71 9.05 -0.69 -7.72
C PRO A 71 10.01 -0.69 -6.53
N ALA A 72 9.63 -1.37 -5.45
CA ALA A 72 10.52 -1.68 -4.35
C ALA A 72 11.19 -3.04 -4.61
N LEU A 73 12.51 -3.08 -4.51
CA LEU A 73 13.33 -4.27 -4.73
C LEU A 73 13.80 -4.84 -3.39
N ASN A 74 14.01 -6.15 -3.36
CA ASN A 74 14.59 -6.85 -2.20
C ASN A 74 13.89 -6.51 -0.87
N VAL A 75 12.56 -6.39 -0.90
CA VAL A 75 11.76 -5.99 0.27
C VAL A 75 11.83 -7.09 1.33
N LYS A 76 12.20 -6.72 2.54
CA LYS A 76 12.32 -7.62 3.70
C LYS A 76 11.64 -6.98 4.91
N PHE A 77 10.83 -7.77 5.60
CA PHE A 77 10.19 -7.37 6.85
C PHE A 77 10.91 -7.99 8.04
N GLU A 78 11.05 -7.22 9.11
CA GLU A 78 11.60 -7.63 10.39
C GLU A 78 10.59 -7.23 11.47
N ILE A 79 10.12 -8.19 12.25
CA ILE A 79 9.14 -7.94 13.32
C ILE A 79 9.91 -7.57 14.58
N LEU A 80 9.63 -6.38 15.11
CA LEU A 80 10.32 -5.81 16.27
C LEU A 80 9.57 -6.10 17.57
N GLU A 81 8.25 -6.01 17.52
CA GLU A 81 7.35 -6.29 18.63
C GLU A 81 6.30 -7.27 18.13
N ASP A 82 6.37 -8.52 18.61
CA ASP A 82 5.49 -9.58 18.15
C ASP A 82 4.20 -9.63 18.98
N PHE A 83 3.08 -9.80 18.30
CA PHE A 83 1.77 -9.96 18.92
C PHE A 83 1.22 -11.34 18.58
N LYS A 84 0.55 -12.00 19.53
CA LYS A 84 -0.15 -13.26 19.27
C LYS A 84 -1.36 -12.99 18.38
N ILE A 85 -1.15 -13.08 17.08
CA ILE A 85 -2.18 -12.89 16.06
C ILE A 85 -3.27 -13.96 16.17
N TYR A 86 -2.84 -15.21 16.30
CA TYR A 86 -3.73 -16.36 16.27
C TYR A 86 -4.04 -16.78 17.71
N SER A 87 -5.04 -16.14 18.31
CA SER A 87 -5.54 -16.46 19.67
C SER A 87 -5.84 -17.95 19.87
N LYS A 88 -6.16 -18.67 18.79
CA LYS A 88 -6.51 -20.11 18.81
C LYS A 88 -5.36 -21.07 18.52
N TYR A 89 -4.23 -20.61 17.96
CA TYR A 89 -3.18 -21.50 17.44
C TYR A 89 -1.76 -21.17 17.93
N ASP A 90 -1.60 -20.25 18.88
CA ASP A 90 -0.29 -19.80 19.40
C ASP A 90 0.71 -19.44 18.27
N ARG A 91 0.18 -18.94 17.15
CA ARG A 91 1.00 -18.43 16.04
C ARG A 91 1.19 -16.93 16.16
N THR A 92 2.41 -16.50 15.85
CA THR A 92 2.86 -15.12 15.91
C THR A 92 3.20 -14.59 14.51
N LEU A 93 3.38 -13.27 14.31
CA LEU A 93 3.73 -12.72 12.98
C LEU A 93 5.05 -13.32 12.50
N GLU A 94 5.98 -13.57 13.41
CA GLU A 94 7.31 -14.04 13.07
C GLU A 94 7.28 -15.44 12.49
N SER A 95 6.31 -16.26 12.90
CA SER A 95 6.13 -17.61 12.36
C SER A 95 5.62 -17.65 10.91
N GLU A 96 5.13 -16.53 10.37
CA GLU A 96 4.55 -16.47 9.03
C GLU A 96 5.64 -16.35 7.95
N LYS A 97 5.78 -17.40 7.13
CA LYS A 97 6.78 -17.48 6.04
C LYS A 97 6.67 -16.34 5.02
N TYR A 98 5.48 -15.77 4.87
CA TYR A 98 5.24 -14.66 3.96
C TYR A 98 5.83 -13.34 4.46
N LEU A 99 6.00 -13.16 5.77
CA LEU A 99 6.63 -11.97 6.36
C LEU A 99 8.14 -12.13 6.52
N THR A 100 8.62 -13.36 6.71
CA THR A 100 10.05 -13.64 6.90
C THR A 100 10.83 -13.82 5.60
N ARG A 101 10.16 -13.93 4.44
CA ARG A 101 10.82 -14.02 3.14
C ARG A 101 11.24 -12.65 2.59
N THR A 102 12.27 -12.65 1.75
CA THR A 102 12.62 -11.50 0.91
C THR A 102 11.81 -11.53 -0.39
N TYR A 103 11.17 -10.41 -0.71
CA TYR A 103 10.49 -10.21 -1.99
C TYR A 103 11.45 -9.52 -2.95
N SER A 104 11.87 -10.22 -4.00
CA SER A 104 12.82 -9.65 -4.97
C SER A 104 12.27 -8.41 -5.69
N TYR A 105 10.95 -8.37 -5.91
CA TYR A 105 10.29 -7.30 -6.64
C TYR A 105 8.88 -7.06 -6.09
N PHE A 106 8.58 -5.82 -5.73
CA PHE A 106 7.29 -5.35 -5.26
C PHE A 106 6.83 -4.19 -6.15
N PRO A 107 5.90 -4.43 -7.11
CA PRO A 107 5.52 -3.45 -8.12
C PRO A 107 4.92 -2.17 -7.51
N SER A 108 4.92 -1.09 -8.29
CA SER A 108 4.12 0.10 -7.97
C SER A 108 2.62 -0.25 -7.95
N ASP A 109 1.88 0.36 -7.01
CA ASP A 109 0.46 0.15 -6.75
C ASP A 109 0.05 -1.29 -6.38
N TYR A 110 1.01 -2.20 -6.23
CA TYR A 110 0.74 -3.54 -5.75
C TYR A 110 0.35 -3.51 -4.27
N ASN A 111 -0.71 -4.27 -3.93
CA ASN A 111 -1.15 -4.48 -2.57
C ASN A 111 -1.09 -5.98 -2.24
N PHE A 112 -0.43 -6.31 -1.14
CA PHE A 112 -0.43 -7.65 -0.56
C PHE A 112 -1.24 -7.62 0.74
N SER A 113 -2.32 -8.40 0.76
CA SER A 113 -3.23 -8.50 1.90
C SER A 113 -3.09 -9.88 2.55
N MET A 114 -2.98 -9.91 3.88
CA MET A 114 -3.07 -11.16 4.64
C MET A 114 -4.01 -10.99 5.82
N TRP A 115 -4.70 -12.08 6.19
CA TRP A 115 -5.47 -12.10 7.43
C TRP A 115 -4.53 -11.92 8.62
N ALA A 116 -4.82 -10.94 9.46
CA ALA A 116 -4.10 -10.68 10.70
C ALA A 116 -4.90 -11.28 11.84
N PHE A 117 -5.75 -10.53 12.53
CA PHE A 117 -6.43 -11.01 13.74
C PHE A 117 -7.93 -10.69 13.70
N SER A 118 -8.68 -11.26 14.64
CA SER A 118 -10.07 -10.85 14.88
C SER A 118 -10.21 -10.18 16.24
N PHE A 119 -11.06 -9.16 16.28
CA PHE A 119 -11.57 -8.55 17.50
C PHE A 119 -12.69 -9.41 18.09
N ASP A 120 -12.31 -10.45 18.81
CA ASP A 120 -13.18 -11.37 19.57
C ASP A 120 -13.20 -11.00 21.08
N GLU A 121 -13.21 -11.99 21.97
CA GLU A 121 -13.47 -11.85 23.42
C GLU A 121 -12.49 -10.91 24.16
N ASN A 122 -11.33 -10.56 23.56
CA ASN A 122 -10.30 -9.68 24.15
C ASN A 122 -10.12 -8.34 23.41
N TYR A 123 -11.21 -7.77 22.90
CA TYR A 123 -11.22 -6.52 22.11
C TYR A 123 -10.45 -5.36 22.75
N LEU A 124 -10.67 -5.08 24.04
CA LEU A 124 -10.10 -3.91 24.73
C LEU A 124 -8.57 -4.00 24.92
N GLU A 125 -8.05 -5.19 25.16
CA GLU A 125 -6.61 -5.43 25.27
C GLU A 125 -5.94 -5.29 23.89
N LYS A 126 -6.58 -5.86 22.86
CA LYS A 126 -6.12 -5.75 21.47
C LYS A 126 -6.11 -4.29 21.01
N MET A 127 -7.16 -3.50 21.25
CA MET A 127 -7.23 -2.10 20.80
C MET A 127 -6.03 -1.24 21.22
N ASN A 128 -5.52 -1.46 22.44
CA ASN A 128 -4.42 -0.67 23.01
C ASN A 128 -3.03 -1.22 22.66
N SER A 129 -2.96 -2.36 22.00
CA SER A 129 -1.72 -3.01 21.61
C SER A 129 -1.21 -2.49 20.26
N GLN A 130 0.09 -2.66 20.02
CA GLN A 130 0.75 -2.29 18.77
C GLN A 130 1.65 -3.42 18.26
N ILE A 131 1.95 -3.38 16.96
CA ILE A 131 2.93 -4.26 16.32
C ILE A 131 3.99 -3.37 15.66
N GLY A 132 5.26 -3.63 15.96
CA GLY A 132 6.40 -2.99 15.31
C GLY A 132 6.89 -3.81 14.13
N ILE A 133 6.86 -3.26 12.91
CA ILE A 133 7.38 -3.90 11.70
C ILE A 133 8.39 -2.97 11.04
N LYS A 134 9.62 -3.44 10.86
CA LYS A 134 10.63 -2.75 10.06
C LYS A 134 10.64 -3.30 8.65
N CYS A 135 10.51 -2.41 7.67
CA CYS A 135 10.55 -2.71 6.25
C CYS A 135 11.85 -2.16 5.65
N ASN A 136 12.70 -3.06 5.16
CA ASN A 136 13.90 -2.70 4.43
C ASN A 136 13.68 -2.97 2.95
N TYR A 137 14.03 -2.02 2.08
CA TYR A 137 13.84 -2.16 0.64
C TYR A 137 14.84 -1.29 -0.15
N GLU A 138 14.96 -1.57 -1.44
CA GLU A 138 15.82 -0.82 -2.36
C GLU A 138 15.00 -0.24 -3.52
N ASP A 139 15.43 0.87 -4.10
CA ASP A 139 14.90 1.30 -5.40
C ASP A 139 15.68 0.72 -6.58
N ILE A 140 15.28 1.12 -7.79
CA ILE A 140 15.92 0.72 -9.04
C ILE A 140 17.36 1.25 -9.18
N PHE A 141 17.72 2.31 -8.46
CA PHE A 141 19.06 2.89 -8.40
C PHE A 141 19.93 2.28 -7.30
N LYS A 142 19.40 1.27 -6.58
CA LYS A 142 20.06 0.59 -5.44
C LYS A 142 20.23 1.46 -4.20
N GLU A 143 19.50 2.57 -4.12
CA GLU A 143 19.39 3.31 -2.86
C GLU A 143 18.58 2.48 -1.87
N LYS A 144 19.05 2.45 -0.62
CA LYS A 144 18.48 1.61 0.44
C LYS A 144 17.60 2.45 1.35
N TYR A 145 16.43 1.91 1.66
CA TYR A 145 15.45 2.51 2.55
C TYR A 145 15.13 1.54 3.69
N SER A 146 14.88 2.11 4.86
CA SER A 146 14.53 1.37 6.06
C SER A 146 13.51 2.19 6.82
N GLU A 147 12.28 1.69 6.91
CA GLU A 147 11.18 2.33 7.60
C GLU A 147 10.63 1.42 8.69
N THR A 148 10.27 2.00 9.82
CA THR A 148 9.67 1.27 10.94
C THR A 148 8.23 1.74 11.12
N PHE A 149 7.31 0.79 11.10
CA PHE A 149 5.88 0.99 11.27
C PHE A 149 5.45 0.48 12.64
N PHE A 150 4.85 1.34 13.45
CA PHE A 150 4.20 0.95 14.70
C PHE A 150 2.70 0.96 14.47
N LEU A 151 2.16 -0.21 14.14
CA LEU A 151 0.76 -0.39 13.78
C LEU A 151 -0.07 -0.61 15.04
N LYS A 152 -0.92 0.36 15.39
CA LYS A 152 -1.87 0.15 16.49
C LYS A 152 -3.01 -0.72 16.00
N LEU A 153 -3.34 -1.78 16.74
CA LEU A 153 -4.40 -2.70 16.31
C LEU A 153 -5.75 -1.98 16.20
N GLY A 154 -6.01 -0.99 17.07
CA GLY A 154 -7.24 -0.20 17.06
C GLY A 154 -7.45 0.70 15.83
N GLU A 155 -6.40 1.07 15.08
CA GLU A 155 -6.51 1.98 13.93
C GLU A 155 -7.27 1.36 12.74
N GLY A 156 -7.32 0.03 12.64
CA GLY A 156 -8.12 -0.66 11.62
C GLY A 156 -9.62 -0.73 11.93
N PHE A 157 -10.01 -0.36 13.17
CA PHE A 157 -11.38 -0.48 13.68
C PHE A 157 -12.16 0.83 13.56
N ASP A 158 -12.30 1.34 12.34
CA ASP A 158 -12.98 2.62 12.07
C ASP A 158 -14.45 2.49 11.67
N TYR A 159 -14.99 1.26 11.63
CA TYR A 159 -16.36 1.02 11.20
C TYR A 159 -17.25 0.74 12.41
N THR A 160 -18.21 1.64 12.64
CA THR A 160 -19.45 1.24 13.31
C THR A 160 -20.00 0.06 12.51
N VAL A 161 -20.07 -1.12 13.14
CA VAL A 161 -20.67 -2.31 12.54
C VAL A 161 -22.16 -2.01 12.34
N THR A 162 -22.48 -1.46 11.18
CA THR A 162 -23.86 -1.23 10.78
C THR A 162 -24.44 -2.58 10.35
N THR A 163 -25.61 -2.92 10.87
CA THR A 163 -26.37 -4.09 10.43
C THR A 163 -27.73 -3.57 9.95
N PRO A 164 -28.02 -3.61 8.63
CA PRO A 164 -27.18 -4.17 7.56
C PRO A 164 -25.93 -3.32 7.27
N PRO A 165 -24.88 -3.92 6.66
CA PRO A 165 -23.71 -3.18 6.21
C PRO A 165 -24.08 -2.08 5.20
N ASN A 166 -23.39 -0.94 5.25
CA ASN A 166 -23.65 0.20 4.36
C ASN A 166 -22.82 0.20 3.06
N ASN A 167 -21.91 -0.78 2.88
CA ASN A 167 -21.11 -0.93 1.66
C ASN A 167 -21.72 -1.99 0.72
N TYR A 168 -21.40 -1.90 -0.58
CA TYR A 168 -22.00 -2.76 -1.61
C TYR A 168 -21.70 -4.25 -1.37
N VAL A 169 -20.45 -4.62 -1.08
CA VAL A 169 -20.04 -6.02 -0.93
C VAL A 169 -20.60 -6.63 0.35
N GLY A 170 -20.61 -5.88 1.45
CA GLY A 170 -21.20 -6.30 2.72
C GLY A 170 -22.71 -6.46 2.62
N LEU A 171 -23.42 -5.56 1.91
CA LEU A 171 -24.85 -5.72 1.66
C LEU A 171 -25.16 -6.99 0.86
N ILE A 172 -24.41 -7.27 -0.22
CA ILE A 172 -24.54 -8.52 -0.98
C ILE A 172 -24.32 -9.73 -0.06
N SER A 173 -23.28 -9.71 0.76
CA SER A 173 -22.95 -10.80 1.68
C SER A 173 -24.03 -11.00 2.74
N TYR A 174 -24.60 -9.91 3.25
CA TYR A 174 -25.71 -9.90 4.19
C TYR A 174 -26.97 -10.52 3.58
N GLU A 175 -27.35 -10.11 2.37
CA GLU A 175 -28.51 -10.67 1.68
C GLU A 175 -28.32 -12.15 1.31
N ILE A 176 -27.12 -12.56 0.89
CA ILE A 176 -26.81 -13.99 0.65
C ILE A 176 -26.95 -14.81 1.95
N LYS A 177 -26.54 -14.26 3.09
CA LYS A 177 -26.71 -14.90 4.40
C LYS A 177 -28.19 -15.06 4.75
N ASN A 178 -29.01 -14.04 4.51
CA ASN A 178 -30.46 -14.11 4.72
C ASN A 178 -31.10 -15.18 3.83
N LEU A 179 -30.79 -15.18 2.53
CA LEU A 179 -31.26 -16.21 1.60
C LEU A 179 -30.89 -17.63 2.04
N ARG A 180 -29.66 -17.84 2.53
CA ARG A 180 -29.24 -19.14 3.07
C ARG A 180 -30.10 -19.56 4.26
N ASN A 181 -30.39 -18.63 5.18
CA ASN A 181 -31.22 -18.91 6.35
C ASN A 181 -32.65 -19.28 5.94
N ASP A 182 -33.23 -18.55 4.99
CA ASP A 182 -34.57 -18.82 4.47
C ASP A 182 -34.66 -20.20 3.81
N ILE A 183 -33.66 -20.57 3.00
CA ILE A 183 -33.56 -21.91 2.38
C ILE A 183 -33.47 -23.01 3.45
N GLN A 184 -32.72 -22.79 4.54
CA GLN A 184 -32.62 -23.75 5.65
C GLN A 184 -33.97 -23.90 6.37
N GLN A 185 -34.68 -22.81 6.62
CA GLN A 185 -36.01 -22.85 7.23
C GLN A 185 -37.02 -23.57 6.34
N LEU A 186 -37.03 -23.30 5.03
CA LEU A 186 -37.86 -24.00 4.05
C LEU A 186 -37.58 -25.50 4.05
N ASN A 187 -36.31 -25.89 3.96
CA ASN A 187 -35.91 -27.31 4.02
C ASN A 187 -36.36 -27.99 5.31
N SER A 188 -36.26 -27.31 6.46
CA SER A 188 -36.71 -27.84 7.74
C SER A 188 -38.23 -28.02 7.80
N THR A 189 -38.98 -27.11 7.17
CA THR A 189 -40.44 -27.14 7.10
C THR A 189 -40.92 -28.26 6.19
N ILE A 190 -40.31 -28.42 5.00
CA ILE A 190 -40.61 -29.50 4.06
C ILE A 190 -40.39 -30.87 4.73
N LYS A 191 -39.24 -31.07 5.39
CA LYS A 191 -38.95 -32.31 6.12
C LYS A 191 -40.00 -32.64 7.18
N LYS A 192 -40.47 -31.65 7.94
CA LYS A 192 -41.54 -31.85 8.94
C LYS A 192 -42.88 -32.22 8.31
N THR A 193 -43.15 -31.77 7.09
CA THR A 193 -44.42 -32.00 6.39
C THR A 193 -44.47 -33.38 5.72
N GLN A 194 -43.31 -33.94 5.30
CA GLN A 194 -43.19 -35.28 4.71
C GLN A 194 -43.18 -36.43 5.73
N ILE A 195 -43.07 -36.12 7.04
CA ILE A 195 -43.08 -37.11 8.13
C ILE A 195 -44.50 -37.29 8.72
N LYS A 196 -45.51 -36.64 8.14
CA LYS A 196 -46.94 -36.87 8.40
C LYS A 196 -47.57 -37.65 7.25
#